data_AF-A0A3M2ASX0-F1
#
_entry.id   AF-A0A3M2ASX0-F1
#
_cell.length_a   1.000
_cell.length_b   1.000
_cell.length_c   1.000
_cell.angle_alpha   90.00
_cell.angle_beta   90.00
_cell.angle_gamma   90.00
#
_symmetry.space_group_name_H-M   'P 1'
#
loop_
_entity.id
_entity.type
_entity.pdbx_description
1 polymer ?
#
loop_
_entity_poly.entity_id
_entity_poly.type
_entity_poly.pdbx_seq_one_letter_code
_entity_poly.pdbx_strand_id
1 'polypeptide(L)'
;MPMEVLPGPAGYIPTPAAFEGVELPPPGKALLYGKIVDEEIAMREAAKAMLTRRNPTIFPGPLVLWGWNAGAMEKAKAVLELAMEIPNCRIIPMPDYRPKYPKID
;
A
#
# COMPACT_ATOMS: atom_id res chain seq x y z
N MET A 1 27.09 -4.81 26.43
CA MET A 1 26.36 -6.07 26.58
C MET A 1 25.52 -6.26 25.32
N PRO A 2 25.57 -7.44 24.68
CA PRO A 2 24.83 -7.71 23.46
C PRO A 2 23.31 -7.66 23.71
N MET A 3 22.56 -7.35 22.65
CA MET A 3 21.09 -7.33 22.65
C MET A 3 20.55 -8.69 23.10
N GLU A 4 19.65 -8.72 24.09
CA GLU A 4 18.94 -9.92 24.51
C GLU A 4 17.44 -9.72 24.28
N VAL A 5 16.82 -10.63 23.53
CA VAL A 5 15.43 -10.54 23.09
C VAL A 5 14.64 -11.73 23.70
N LEU A 6 13.48 -11.46 24.30
CA LEU A 6 12.69 -12.39 25.15
C LEU A 6 11.37 -12.86 24.50
N PRO A 7 10.72 -13.98 24.95
CA PRO A 7 9.82 -14.82 24.13
C PRO A 7 8.28 -14.73 24.24
N GLY A 8 7.59 -14.59 23.09
CA GLY A 8 6.58 -15.45 22.44
C GLY A 8 6.50 -15.24 20.89
N PRO A 9 6.72 -16.23 20.01
CA PRO A 9 8.09 -16.75 19.74
C PRO A 9 9.21 -15.68 19.81
N ALA A 10 9.17 -14.84 20.84
CA ALA A 10 9.69 -13.48 20.85
C ALA A 10 11.18 -13.51 21.17
N GLY A 11 11.83 -12.51 20.64
CA GLY A 11 13.04 -12.80 19.90
C GLY A 11 12.91 -12.37 18.46
N TYR A 12 11.76 -12.68 17.84
CA TYR A 12 11.58 -12.44 16.43
C TYR A 12 11.27 -10.97 16.11
N ILE A 13 12.33 -10.20 16.04
CA ILE A 13 12.36 -8.96 15.27
C ILE A 13 12.81 -9.41 13.86
N PRO A 14 11.90 -9.52 12.88
CA PRO A 14 12.32 -9.83 11.52
C PRO A 14 13.31 -8.76 11.08
N THR A 15 14.38 -9.17 10.41
CA THR A 15 15.29 -8.22 9.78
C THR A 15 14.48 -7.28 8.90
N PRO A 16 14.65 -5.94 9.03
CA PRO A 16 13.97 -5.00 8.16
C PRO A 16 14.29 -5.30 6.70
N ALA A 17 13.31 -5.18 5.80
CA ALA A 17 13.50 -5.50 4.38
C ALA A 17 14.69 -4.74 3.75
N ALA A 18 14.95 -3.50 4.18
CA ALA A 18 16.09 -2.72 3.74
C ALA A 18 17.45 -3.35 4.11
N PHE A 19 17.52 -4.06 5.24
CA PHE A 19 18.73 -4.76 5.71
C PHE A 19 18.92 -6.10 4.98
N GLU A 20 17.85 -6.62 4.38
CA GLU A 20 17.84 -7.78 3.48
C GLU A 20 18.06 -7.37 2.01
N GLY A 21 18.48 -6.11 1.74
CA GLY A 21 18.80 -5.62 0.41
C GLY A 21 17.59 -5.18 -0.44
N VAL A 22 16.41 -5.00 0.16
CA VAL A 22 15.27 -4.41 -0.54
C VAL A 22 15.44 -2.89 -0.65
N GLU A 23 15.64 -2.42 -1.87
CA GLU A 23 15.85 -1.00 -2.19
C GLU A 23 14.63 -0.38 -2.89
N LEU A 24 14.60 0.95 -2.93
CA LEU A 24 13.61 1.67 -3.72
C LEU A 24 13.89 1.45 -5.23
N PRO A 25 12.86 1.17 -6.03
CA PRO A 25 13.06 0.97 -7.46
C PRO A 25 13.47 2.28 -8.14
N PRO A 26 14.38 2.24 -9.13
CA PRO A 26 14.67 3.40 -9.96
C PRO A 26 13.45 3.77 -10.84
N PRO A 27 13.41 4.98 -11.42
CA PRO A 27 12.33 5.39 -12.32
C PRO A 27 12.10 4.38 -13.46
N GLY A 28 10.83 4.05 -13.75
CA GLY A 28 10.47 3.05 -14.77
C GLY A 28 10.51 1.60 -14.30
N LYS A 29 10.81 1.36 -13.01
CA LYS A 29 10.75 0.04 -12.36
C LYS A 29 9.79 0.09 -11.18
N ALA A 30 9.35 -1.09 -10.74
CA ALA A 30 8.49 -1.26 -9.58
C ALA A 30 9.04 -2.32 -8.63
N LEU A 31 8.59 -2.28 -7.38
CA LEU A 31 8.91 -3.28 -6.36
C LEU A 31 7.78 -4.31 -6.26
N LEU A 32 8.08 -5.57 -6.56
CA LEU A 32 7.16 -6.70 -6.46
C LEU A 32 7.73 -7.73 -5.49
N TYR A 33 7.15 -7.82 -4.28
CA TYR A 33 7.58 -8.73 -3.22
C TYR A 33 9.10 -8.70 -2.96
N GLY A 34 9.69 -7.50 -2.89
CA GLY A 34 11.12 -7.28 -2.63
C GLY A 34 12.02 -7.38 -3.87
N LYS A 35 11.46 -7.65 -5.05
CA LYS A 35 12.21 -7.70 -6.32
C LYS A 35 11.91 -6.49 -7.18
N ILE A 36 12.94 -5.90 -7.75
CA ILE A 36 12.80 -4.84 -8.75
C ILE A 36 12.42 -5.49 -10.09
N VAL A 37 11.28 -5.09 -10.63
CA VAL A 37 10.72 -5.58 -11.89
C VAL A 37 10.29 -4.41 -12.77
N ASP A 38 9.93 -4.66 -14.03
CA ASP A 38 9.27 -3.65 -14.85
C ASP A 38 7.90 -3.28 -14.29
N GLU A 39 7.52 -2.00 -14.41
CA GLU A 39 6.22 -1.51 -13.93
C GLU A 39 5.04 -2.30 -14.50
N GLU A 40 5.11 -2.70 -15.78
CA GLU A 40 4.07 -3.52 -16.41
C GLU A 40 3.89 -4.89 -15.73
N ILE A 41 5.00 -5.52 -15.31
CA ILE A 41 4.97 -6.82 -14.62
C ILE A 41 4.31 -6.64 -13.25
N ALA A 42 4.73 -5.61 -12.49
CA ALA A 42 4.13 -5.33 -11.19
C ALA A 42 2.64 -5.03 -11.30
N MET A 43 2.22 -4.24 -12.30
CA MET A 43 0.82 -3.91 -12.54
C MET A 43 0.00 -5.16 -12.90
N ARG A 44 0.53 -6.03 -13.78
CA ARG A 44 -0.12 -7.28 -14.16
C ARG A 44 -0.34 -8.21 -12.97
N GLU A 45 0.66 -8.36 -12.11
CA GLU A 45 0.55 -9.20 -10.92
C GLU A 45 -0.38 -8.59 -9.86
N ALA A 46 -0.42 -7.26 -9.73
CA ALA A 46 -1.41 -6.57 -8.90
C ALA A 46 -2.84 -6.82 -9.40
N ALA A 47 -3.09 -6.68 -10.70
CA ALA A 47 -4.41 -6.95 -11.30
C ALA A 47 -4.83 -8.41 -11.10
N LYS A 48 -3.91 -9.37 -11.35
CA LYS A 48 -4.16 -10.80 -11.11
C LYS A 48 -4.51 -11.06 -9.65
N ALA A 49 -3.77 -10.48 -8.70
CA ALA A 49 -4.05 -10.63 -7.28
C ALA A 49 -5.44 -10.09 -6.90
N MET A 50 -5.84 -8.94 -7.45
CA MET A 50 -7.16 -8.35 -7.20
C MET A 50 -8.30 -9.19 -7.79
N LEU A 51 -8.12 -9.79 -8.97
CA LEU A 51 -9.15 -10.59 -9.62
C LEU A 51 -9.30 -12.01 -9.06
N THR A 52 -8.23 -12.57 -8.46
CA THR A 52 -8.19 -13.99 -8.08
C THR A 52 -8.29 -14.26 -6.59
N ARG A 53 -8.00 -13.27 -5.73
CA ARG A 53 -8.08 -13.46 -4.28
C ARG A 53 -9.53 -13.52 -3.81
N ARG A 54 -9.78 -14.32 -2.77
CA ARG A 54 -11.12 -14.53 -2.18
C ARG A 54 -11.76 -13.25 -1.62
N ASN A 55 -10.95 -12.32 -1.13
CA ASN A 55 -11.40 -11.07 -0.53
C ASN A 55 -10.52 -9.91 -1.01
N PRO A 56 -10.69 -9.45 -2.26
CA PRO A 56 -9.98 -8.27 -2.72
C PRO A 56 -10.51 -7.05 -1.99
N THR A 57 -9.61 -6.23 -1.45
CA THR A 57 -10.00 -5.05 -0.67
C THR A 57 -9.08 -3.90 -1.02
N ILE A 58 -9.66 -2.75 -1.33
CA ILE A 58 -8.94 -1.49 -1.53
C ILE A 58 -9.04 -0.68 -0.25
N PHE A 59 -7.90 -0.22 0.25
CA PHE A 59 -7.80 0.67 1.41
C PHE A 59 -7.36 2.05 0.94
N PRO A 60 -8.26 2.91 0.45
CA PRO A 60 -7.88 4.23 0.00
C PRO A 60 -7.42 5.07 1.20
N GLY A 61 -6.21 5.58 1.08
CA GLY A 61 -5.62 6.48 2.06
C GLY A 61 -6.20 7.90 1.98
N PRO A 62 -5.89 8.75 2.97
CA PRO A 62 -6.54 10.04 3.08
C PRO A 62 -6.27 11.00 1.92
N LEU A 63 -5.10 10.90 1.28
CA LEU A 63 -4.74 11.70 0.09
C LEU A 63 -5.57 11.39 -1.16
N VAL A 64 -6.27 10.25 -1.18
CA VAL A 64 -7.22 9.86 -2.24
C VAL A 64 -8.65 10.15 -1.81
N LEU A 65 -8.98 9.96 -0.52
CA LEU A 65 -10.33 10.19 0.00
C LEU A 65 -10.76 11.65 -0.02
N TRP A 66 -9.82 12.57 0.15
CA TRP A 66 -10.13 13.98 0.21
C TRP A 66 -10.09 14.57 -1.19
N GLY A 67 -11.18 15.17 -1.67
CA GLY A 67 -11.18 15.95 -2.91
C GLY A 67 -10.43 17.28 -2.76
N TRP A 68 -9.24 17.26 -2.15
CA TRP A 68 -8.45 18.44 -1.79
C TRP A 68 -7.81 19.12 -3.02
N ASN A 69 -7.77 18.41 -4.14
CA ASN A 69 -7.45 18.95 -5.46
C ASN A 69 -8.09 18.09 -6.56
N ALA A 70 -7.98 18.53 -7.81
CA ALA A 70 -8.51 17.81 -8.98
C ALA A 70 -7.94 16.39 -9.12
N GLY A 71 -6.62 16.21 -8.92
CA GLY A 71 -5.98 14.90 -9.04
C GLY A 71 -6.41 13.91 -7.96
N ALA A 72 -6.78 14.37 -6.77
CA ALA A 72 -7.30 13.52 -5.70
C ALA A 72 -8.72 13.05 -6.04
N MET A 73 -9.56 13.93 -6.61
CA MET A 73 -10.89 13.56 -7.11
C MET A 73 -10.80 12.55 -8.27
N GLU A 74 -9.84 12.73 -9.18
CA GLU A 74 -9.59 11.79 -10.28
C GLU A 74 -9.17 10.41 -9.75
N LYS A 75 -8.26 10.35 -8.79
CA LYS A 75 -7.85 9.10 -8.13
C LYS A 75 -9.01 8.44 -7.38
N ALA A 76 -9.85 9.22 -6.69
CA ALA A 76 -11.03 8.69 -6.00
C ALA A 76 -12.00 8.04 -7.00
N LYS A 77 -12.25 8.70 -8.13
CA LYS A 77 -13.07 8.17 -9.21
C LYS A 77 -12.48 6.87 -9.77
N ALA A 78 -11.19 6.84 -10.08
CA ALA A 78 -10.51 5.65 -10.58
C ALA A 78 -10.57 4.46 -9.59
N VAL A 79 -10.47 4.72 -8.28
CA VAL A 79 -10.62 3.68 -7.25
C VAL A 79 -12.03 3.09 -7.25
N LEU A 80 -13.06 3.94 -7.38
CA LEU A 80 -14.45 3.48 -7.43
C LEU A 80 -14.72 2.66 -8.70
N GLU A 81 -14.26 3.13 -9.86
CA GLU A 81 -14.38 2.42 -11.13
C GLU A 81 -13.66 1.06 -11.08
N LEU A 82 -12.42 1.01 -10.58
CA LEU A 82 -11.68 -0.23 -10.41
C LEU A 82 -12.41 -1.22 -9.48
N ALA A 83 -12.98 -0.73 -8.38
CA ALA A 83 -13.70 -1.58 -7.44
C ALA A 83 -14.98 -2.17 -8.07
N MET A 84 -15.65 -1.45 -8.97
CA MET A 84 -16.83 -1.94 -9.70
C MET A 84 -16.49 -3.09 -10.66
N GLU A 85 -15.30 -3.06 -11.27
CA GLU A 85 -14.84 -4.09 -12.20
C GLU A 85 -14.36 -5.39 -11.51
N ILE A 86 -14.05 -5.33 -10.22
CA ILE A 86 -13.51 -6.47 -9.47
C ILE A 86 -14.64 -7.17 -8.69
N PRO A 87 -14.97 -8.44 -9.00
CA PRO A 87 -16.02 -9.16 -8.29
C PRO A 87 -15.77 -9.23 -6.78
N ASN A 88 -16.80 -8.90 -5.98
CA ASN A 88 -16.75 -8.91 -4.51
C ASN A 88 -15.67 -7.99 -3.89
N CYS A 89 -15.19 -6.99 -4.62
CA CYS A 89 -14.24 -6.01 -4.09
C CYS A 89 -14.85 -5.21 -2.95
N ARG A 90 -14.10 -5.11 -1.84
CA ARG A 90 -14.45 -4.27 -0.70
C ARG A 90 -13.65 -2.98 -0.74
N ILE A 91 -14.24 -1.90 -0.26
CA ILE A 91 -13.52 -0.65 -0.02
C ILE A 91 -13.59 -0.36 1.47
N ILE A 92 -12.43 -0.21 2.11
CA ILE A 92 -12.33 0.19 3.52
C ILE A 92 -11.54 1.49 3.57
N PRO A 93 -12.22 2.65 3.65
CA PRO A 93 -11.53 3.93 3.73
C PRO A 93 -10.68 4.00 4.99
N MET A 94 -9.42 4.41 4.87
CA MET A 94 -8.59 4.69 6.04
C MET A 94 -9.21 5.86 6.83
N PRO A 95 -9.16 5.82 8.16
CA PRO A 95 -9.72 6.90 8.96
C PRO A 95 -8.98 8.21 8.70
N ASP A 96 -9.67 9.30 8.95
CA ASP A 96 -9.14 10.64 8.75
C ASP A 96 -8.08 10.95 9.82
N TYR A 97 -6.80 10.90 9.40
CA TYR A 97 -5.65 11.23 10.24
C TYR A 97 -5.18 12.67 10.05
N ARG A 98 -6.01 13.61 9.54
CA ARG A 98 -5.60 15.03 9.53
C ARG A 98 -5.14 15.40 10.95
N PRO A 99 -4.03 16.15 11.08
CA PRO A 99 -3.64 16.66 12.38
C PRO A 99 -4.85 17.33 13.02
N LYS A 100 -5.34 16.77 14.14
CA LYS A 100 -6.43 17.37 14.92
C LYS A 100 -6.01 18.70 15.57
N TYR A 101 -4.71 18.97 15.54
CA TYR A 101 -4.08 20.19 16.02
C TYR A 101 -3.95 21.18 14.86
N PRO A 102 -4.14 22.49 15.13
CA PRO A 102 -3.88 23.50 14.12
C PRO A 102 -2.47 23.32 13.56
N LYS A 103 -2.30 23.56 12.25
CA LYS A 103 -0.97 23.69 11.66
C LYS A 103 -0.22 24.72 12.51
N ILE A 104 0.94 24.34 13.03
CA ILE A 104 1.89 25.33 13.54
C ILE A 104 2.47 25.97 12.28
N ASP A 105 2.21 27.26 12.10
CA ASP A 105 2.79 28.07 11.02
C ASP A 105 4.31 28.18 11.17
#